data_AF-A0A923B3M7-F1
#
_entry.id   AF-A0A923B3M7-F1
#
_cell.length_a   1.000
_cell.length_b   1.000
_cell.length_c   1.000
_cell.angle_alpha   90.00
_cell.angle_beta   90.00
_cell.angle_gamma   90.00
#
_symmetry.space_group_name_H-M   'P 1'
#
loop_
_entity.id
_entity.type
_entity.pdbx_description
1 polymer ?
#
loop_
_entity_poly.entity_id
_entity_poly.type
_entity_poly.pdbx_seq_one_letter_code
_entity_poly.pdbx_strand_id
1 'polypeptide(L)'
;MILDFQRPRVINRRVWSWKAPALWAGAMLCLAGAGTTLVPVFDRPASAQEAVVEPTGVNEAVPGQPAAVPLKGKAASAAAADAGGTVPWLTDFEEAKKLAREQNKDLFLFFTGSDWCGPCIALKGELLNTPEFADRIAEKYIPVYLDYPRGKELPDELKKQNQRLKSTFKIGAYPTVYITDLELLPHGRFVGYSGPLPTWAKLNTAFQAGTQLRNVTSGTAVSSITSPEVLDQVLSAIPTDQLRYGWFPQVERVIAASEAGHPAIKEKWTTTLASAKEDIRDEELVAEATRTLQEKRRDRASQEEVLEFLNDGIAQSAGRPVRLRHYVVSKARYLQEQKEYVKALAVVDEILAANWANDSDKLSAKALQLKLFIGQGRVDEGIAQIHKIQAEKEYATQREREIDTKAIIAMELNSAGLNSKALSYLPEVVDNISVIPKRDRAIYFLVDRATSATGTHHALRGQALLAWARFSEERGVTVDQHDKAALAAVVFRAAGLSDKVAEAAALVNTANDSTTNGAPAKAAKPGARQPVTAPQDVLKVAKGSQAEALEYLGKQSTSVGGAVYLIEAAFAYRQENQPAKAEELAAQAARLAERFDSRTPDTAAMQHLQSLLKKWFGEVASTR
;
A
#
# COMPACT_ATOMS: atom_id res chain seq x y z
N MET A 1 -5.80 9.24 -2.92
CA MET A 1 -6.68 8.48 -1.99
C MET A 1 -7.55 7.51 -2.78
N ILE A 2 -7.01 6.35 -3.14
CA ILE A 2 -7.79 5.12 -3.33
C ILE A 2 -7.03 4.12 -2.46
N LEU A 3 -7.74 3.60 -1.46
CA LEU A 3 -7.19 2.80 -0.37
C LEU A 3 -6.38 1.62 -0.92
N ASP A 4 -5.14 1.48 -0.44
CA ASP A 4 -4.27 0.35 -0.70
C ASP A 4 -4.84 -0.86 0.07
N PHE A 5 -5.66 -1.66 -0.60
CA PHE A 5 -6.35 -2.81 -0.03
C PHE A 5 -5.44 -4.04 -0.10
N GLN A 6 -4.57 -4.21 0.91
CA GLN A 6 -3.92 -5.50 1.11
C GLN A 6 -4.95 -6.55 1.51
N ARG A 7 -5.31 -7.45 0.58
CA ARG A 7 -6.02 -8.68 0.90
C ARG A 7 -5.05 -9.64 1.62
N PRO A 8 -5.47 -10.34 2.69
CA PRO A 8 -4.76 -11.55 3.10
C PRO A 8 -4.84 -12.59 1.96
N ARG A 9 -3.69 -13.09 1.52
CA ARG A 9 -3.59 -14.21 0.56
C ARG A 9 -4.17 -15.46 1.22
N VAL A 10 -5.41 -15.81 0.89
CA VAL A 10 -5.94 -17.15 1.18
C VAL A 10 -5.30 -18.12 0.19
N ILE A 11 -4.28 -18.84 0.66
CA ILE A 11 -3.70 -19.97 -0.07
C ILE A 11 -4.70 -21.12 0.01
N ASN A 12 -5.43 -21.32 -1.08
CA ASN A 12 -6.26 -22.51 -1.26
C ASN A 12 -5.32 -23.69 -1.55
N ARG A 13 -4.93 -24.45 -0.51
CA ARG A 13 -4.36 -25.80 -0.68
C ARG A 13 -5.41 -26.82 -0.24
N ARG A 14 -6.05 -27.44 -1.23
CA ARG A 14 -6.75 -28.70 -1.05
C ARG A 14 -5.76 -29.87 -1.01
N VAL A 15 -6.27 -30.95 -0.42
CA VAL A 15 -5.88 -32.36 -0.46
C VAL A 15 -4.70 -32.68 0.50
N TRP A 16 -4.81 -33.57 1.50
CA TRP A 16 -5.20 -34.99 1.46
C TRP A 16 -5.61 -35.47 2.86
N SER A 17 -6.65 -36.31 2.93
CA SER A 17 -7.01 -37.12 4.09
C SER A 17 -5.97 -38.22 4.31
N TRP A 18 -5.85 -38.72 5.54
CA TRP A 18 -5.76 -40.15 5.93
C TRP A 18 -5.90 -40.26 7.46
N LYS A 19 -6.48 -41.38 7.90
CA LYS A 19 -6.90 -41.80 9.26
C LYS A 19 -5.68 -41.88 10.22
N ALA A 20 -5.72 -41.81 11.56
CA ALA A 20 -6.58 -42.46 12.59
C ALA A 20 -6.24 -41.88 14.02
N PRO A 21 -6.81 -42.38 15.15
CA PRO A 21 -7.19 -41.58 16.36
C PRO A 21 -6.34 -41.77 17.63
N ALA A 22 -6.47 -40.84 18.59
CA ALA A 22 -6.23 -41.01 20.04
C ALA A 22 -6.97 -39.85 20.78
N LEU A 23 -8.01 -40.01 21.61
CA LEU A 23 -8.19 -40.70 22.89
C LEU A 23 -7.21 -40.24 24.00
N TRP A 24 -7.81 -39.81 25.13
CA TRP A 24 -7.27 -39.42 26.45
C TRP A 24 -6.93 -37.93 26.72
N ALA A 25 -7.93 -37.21 27.23
CA ALA A 25 -7.74 -36.12 28.18
C ALA A 25 -7.97 -36.69 29.60
N GLY A 26 -6.92 -36.69 30.42
CA GLY A 26 -6.95 -36.98 31.84
C GLY A 26 -6.48 -35.75 32.62
N ALA A 27 -7.29 -35.38 33.61
CA ALA A 27 -7.21 -34.18 34.42
C ALA A 27 -5.93 -34.04 35.26
N MET A 28 -5.57 -32.79 35.61
CA MET A 28 -5.37 -32.47 37.02
C MET A 28 -5.60 -30.98 37.33
N LEU A 29 -6.28 -30.80 38.46
CA LEU A 29 -6.81 -29.59 39.07
C LEU A 29 -5.90 -29.16 40.24
N CYS A 30 -6.12 -27.92 40.70
CA CYS A 30 -5.78 -27.33 42.02
C CYS A 30 -4.41 -26.65 42.18
N LEU A 31 -4.24 -25.52 42.89
CA LEU A 31 -5.14 -24.53 43.52
C LEU A 31 -4.26 -23.33 43.99
N ALA A 32 -4.86 -22.14 44.00
CA ALA A 32 -4.69 -21.02 44.95
C ALA A 32 -3.34 -20.29 45.14
N GLY A 33 -3.37 -18.97 44.90
CA GLY A 33 -3.43 -18.01 46.02
C GLY A 33 -2.28 -17.02 46.22
N ALA A 34 -2.70 -15.78 46.52
CA ALA A 34 -1.97 -14.64 47.11
C ALA A 34 -1.18 -13.71 46.15
N GLY A 35 -1.60 -12.45 46.16
CA GLY A 35 -1.03 -11.37 45.35
C GLY A 35 0.17 -10.68 45.99
N THR A 36 0.85 -9.87 45.18
CA THR A 36 1.59 -8.69 45.65
C THR A 36 1.83 -7.77 44.45
N THR A 37 1.63 -6.48 44.68
CA THR A 37 1.95 -5.36 43.80
C THR A 37 3.46 -5.31 43.49
N LEU A 38 3.83 -5.18 42.22
CA LEU A 38 5.20 -4.88 41.80
C LEU A 38 5.28 -3.48 41.20
N VAL A 39 5.93 -2.59 41.94
CA VAL A 39 6.49 -1.31 41.49
C VAL A 39 7.84 -1.61 40.83
N PRO A 40 8.19 -0.99 39.69
CA PRO A 40 9.52 -1.14 39.12
C PRO A 40 10.54 -0.26 39.85
N VAL A 41 11.59 -0.89 40.39
CA VAL A 41 12.80 -0.25 40.93
C VAL A 41 13.78 -0.02 39.77
N PHE A 42 14.12 1.24 39.52
CA PHE A 42 15.29 1.61 38.71
C PHE A 42 16.41 2.02 39.67
N ASP A 43 17.46 1.20 39.74
CA ASP A 43 18.68 1.50 40.48
C ASP A 43 19.48 2.62 39.78
N ARG A 44 19.96 3.54 40.61
CA ARG A 44 20.92 4.61 40.31
C ARG A 44 22.20 4.24 41.05
N PRO A 45 23.41 4.27 40.47
CA PRO A 45 24.61 4.30 41.29
C PRO A 45 24.97 5.73 41.68
N ALA A 46 25.34 5.85 42.95
CA ALA A 46 25.73 7.05 43.66
C ALA A 46 27.19 7.45 43.41
N SER A 47 27.45 8.69 43.83
CA SER A 47 28.68 9.46 43.95
C SER A 47 29.94 8.76 44.49
N ALA A 48 31.10 9.25 44.07
CA ALA A 48 32.28 9.39 44.92
C ALA A 48 32.89 10.79 44.75
N GLN A 49 33.21 11.42 45.89
CA GLN A 49 33.65 12.80 46.07
C GLN A 49 35.17 12.98 45.93
N GLU A 50 35.53 14.18 45.45
CA GLU A 50 36.61 15.10 45.86
C GLU A 50 38.06 14.63 46.07
N ALA A 51 38.97 15.33 45.36
CA ALA A 51 40.17 15.89 45.98
C ALA A 51 40.49 17.27 45.36
N VAL A 52 40.62 18.25 46.25
CA VAL A 52 40.84 19.69 46.04
C VAL A 52 42.33 19.99 45.90
N VAL A 53 42.74 20.80 44.91
CA VAL A 53 43.85 21.78 45.01
C VAL A 53 43.61 22.93 44.02
N GLU A 54 43.52 24.16 44.52
CA GLU A 54 43.68 25.45 43.82
C GLU A 54 44.74 26.27 44.60
N PRO A 55 45.19 27.47 44.18
CA PRO A 55 45.62 27.92 42.84
C PRO A 55 46.95 28.71 42.93
N THR A 56 47.69 28.91 41.83
CA THR A 56 48.67 30.02 41.74
C THR A 56 48.77 30.60 40.32
N GLY A 57 48.26 31.83 40.17
CA GLY A 57 49.09 32.99 39.84
C GLY A 57 49.59 33.24 38.41
N VAL A 58 48.78 34.02 37.67
CA VAL A 58 49.09 35.24 36.86
C VAL A 58 49.97 35.21 35.57
N ASN A 59 49.40 35.91 34.57
CA ASN A 59 49.99 36.77 33.51
C ASN A 59 50.00 36.30 32.04
N GLU A 60 49.03 36.87 31.30
CA GLU A 60 49.11 37.60 30.02
C GLU A 60 49.57 36.96 28.70
N ALA A 61 48.82 37.36 27.66
CA ALA A 61 49.14 37.50 26.23
C ALA A 61 49.07 36.28 25.29
N VAL A 62 48.02 36.29 24.45
CA VAL A 62 47.94 35.70 23.08
C VAL A 62 48.95 36.47 22.20
N PRO A 63 49.81 35.84 21.34
CA PRO A 63 49.32 35.28 20.07
C PRO A 63 50.12 34.10 19.45
N GLY A 64 49.44 33.38 18.56
CA GLY A 64 50.08 32.60 17.49
C GLY A 64 49.88 31.09 17.58
N GLN A 65 49.30 30.53 16.53
CA GLN A 65 49.27 29.08 16.26
C GLN A 65 50.66 28.43 16.44
N PRO A 66 50.70 27.11 16.70
CA PRO A 66 51.22 26.28 15.61
C PRO A 66 50.51 24.94 15.40
N ALA A 67 50.50 24.60 14.10
CA ALA A 67 50.76 23.29 13.50
C ALA A 67 49.72 22.16 13.65
N ALA A 68 49.05 21.95 12.52
CA ALA A 68 48.30 20.77 12.16
C ALA A 68 49.14 19.47 12.20
N VAL A 69 48.52 18.40 12.68
CA VAL A 69 48.94 17.01 12.42
C VAL A 69 48.21 16.54 11.16
N PRO A 70 48.89 16.03 10.12
CA PRO A 70 48.24 15.63 8.89
C PRO A 70 47.68 14.21 9.02
N LEU A 71 46.36 14.05 8.92
CA LEU A 71 45.74 12.75 8.65
C LEU A 71 45.64 12.55 7.14
N LYS A 72 46.43 11.61 6.63
CA LYS A 72 46.43 11.13 5.25
C LYS A 72 45.13 10.40 4.91
N GLY A 73 44.43 10.90 3.87
CA GLY A 73 43.58 10.17 2.91
C GLY A 73 42.25 9.64 3.46
N LYS A 74 41.07 10.00 2.94
CA LYS A 74 40.68 10.30 1.56
C LYS A 74 39.54 11.33 1.63
N ALA A 75 39.83 12.59 1.33
CA ALA A 75 38.82 13.64 1.28
C ALA A 75 37.92 13.39 0.06
N ALA A 76 36.64 13.12 0.31
CA ALA A 76 35.60 13.47 -0.64
C ALA A 76 35.48 15.00 -0.60
N SER A 77 36.14 15.65 -1.55
CA SER A 77 35.91 17.06 -1.84
C SER A 77 34.51 17.21 -2.42
N ALA A 78 33.66 17.95 -1.74
CA ALA A 78 32.53 18.65 -2.35
C ALA A 78 32.37 20.01 -1.66
N ALA A 79 33.28 20.92 -2.00
CA ALA A 79 33.10 22.35 -1.77
C ALA A 79 33.26 23.08 -3.11
N ALA A 80 32.18 23.04 -3.90
CA ALA A 80 31.79 24.05 -4.88
C ALA A 80 30.33 23.72 -5.25
N ALA A 81 29.47 24.73 -5.24
CA ALA A 81 28.10 24.61 -5.69
C ALA A 81 28.09 24.24 -7.18
N ASP A 82 27.95 22.94 -7.48
CA ASP A 82 27.48 22.50 -8.79
C ASP A 82 25.96 22.63 -8.79
N ALA A 83 25.45 23.55 -9.62
CA ALA A 83 24.05 23.67 -9.98
C ALA A 83 23.59 22.48 -10.86
N GLY A 84 23.74 21.27 -10.30
CA GLY A 84 23.54 19.99 -10.96
C GLY A 84 22.39 19.19 -10.33
N GLY A 85 21.25 19.83 -10.10
CA GLY A 85 19.89 19.26 -10.01
C GLY A 85 19.63 17.95 -9.23
N THR A 86 20.55 17.50 -8.38
CA THR A 86 20.51 16.18 -7.73
C THR A 86 20.81 16.30 -6.25
N VAL A 87 20.04 15.59 -5.43
CA VAL A 87 20.13 15.64 -3.97
C VAL A 87 21.36 14.82 -3.50
N PRO A 88 22.27 15.41 -2.70
CA PRO A 88 23.49 14.73 -2.22
C PRO A 88 23.18 13.82 -1.03
N TRP A 89 22.52 12.68 -1.28
CA TRP A 89 22.11 11.73 -0.25
C TRP A 89 23.31 11.11 0.49
N LEU A 90 23.35 11.25 1.81
CA LEU A 90 24.25 10.50 2.68
C LEU A 90 23.58 9.22 3.17
N THR A 91 24.35 8.16 3.43
CA THR A 91 23.84 6.90 4.00
C THR A 91 24.35 6.66 5.42
N ASP A 92 25.53 7.18 5.75
CA ASP A 92 26.05 7.16 7.11
C ASP A 92 25.39 8.27 7.93
N PHE A 93 24.72 7.88 9.01
CA PHE A 93 23.94 8.80 9.82
C PHE A 93 24.81 9.65 10.76
N GLU A 94 25.92 9.11 11.24
CA GLU A 94 26.81 9.86 12.14
C GLU A 94 27.64 10.87 11.34
N GLU A 95 28.07 10.53 10.12
CA GLU A 95 28.66 11.48 9.18
C GLU A 95 27.67 12.61 8.85
N ALA A 96 26.42 12.26 8.53
CA ALA A 96 25.38 13.25 8.25
C ALA A 96 25.14 14.20 9.43
N LYS A 97 25.08 13.68 10.67
CA LYS A 97 24.96 14.50 11.88
C LYS A 97 26.14 15.42 12.10
N LYS A 98 27.37 14.94 11.83
CA LYS A 98 28.57 15.76 11.93
C LYS A 98 28.51 16.91 10.93
N LEU A 99 28.20 16.60 9.67
CA LEU A 99 28.08 17.59 8.61
C LEU A 99 26.96 18.61 8.88
N ALA A 100 25.82 18.14 9.39
CA ALA A 100 24.70 18.98 9.81
C ALA A 100 25.13 20.02 10.85
N ARG A 101 25.91 19.63 11.85
CA ARG A 101 26.45 20.57 12.85
C ARG A 101 27.49 21.52 12.26
N GLU A 102 28.41 21.03 11.45
CA GLU A 102 29.44 21.86 10.81
C GLU A 102 28.84 22.93 9.89
N GLN A 103 27.76 22.60 9.18
CA GLN A 103 27.08 23.50 8.26
C GLN A 103 25.89 24.24 8.89
N ASN A 104 25.56 23.98 10.15
CA ASN A 104 24.37 24.47 10.83
C ASN A 104 23.07 24.22 10.02
N LYS A 105 22.91 22.99 9.53
CA LYS A 105 21.76 22.55 8.72
C LYS A 105 21.00 21.45 9.43
N ASP A 106 19.70 21.44 9.27
CA ASP A 106 18.82 20.41 9.81
C ASP A 106 18.99 19.08 9.05
N LEU A 107 18.40 18.00 9.54
CA LEU A 107 18.47 16.69 8.89
C LEU A 107 17.16 16.37 8.17
N PHE A 108 17.26 15.89 6.94
CA PHE A 108 16.15 15.31 6.18
C PHE A 108 16.35 13.79 6.09
N LEU A 109 15.59 13.01 6.85
CA LEU A 109 15.75 11.56 6.95
C LEU A 109 14.67 10.85 6.13
N PHE A 110 15.08 10.13 5.09
CA PHE A 110 14.19 9.38 4.23
C PHE A 110 14.30 7.87 4.47
N PHE A 111 13.30 7.31 5.17
CA PHE A 111 13.18 5.87 5.41
C PHE A 111 12.42 5.21 4.25
N THR A 112 13.05 4.23 3.59
CA THR A 112 12.56 3.72 2.30
C THR A 112 12.86 2.23 2.09
N GLY A 113 12.19 1.61 1.11
CA GLY A 113 12.50 0.27 0.62
C GLY A 113 12.72 0.30 -0.88
N SER A 114 13.98 0.48 -1.30
CA SER A 114 14.33 0.89 -2.66
C SER A 114 13.94 -0.07 -3.79
N ASP A 115 13.69 -1.35 -3.48
CA ASP A 115 13.44 -2.40 -4.46
C ASP A 115 12.07 -3.09 -4.33
N TRP A 116 11.29 -2.79 -3.29
CA TRP A 116 9.98 -3.44 -3.07
C TRP A 116 8.84 -2.47 -2.71
N CYS A 117 9.14 -1.23 -2.32
CA CYS A 117 8.12 -0.26 -1.92
C CYS A 117 7.75 0.65 -3.10
N GLY A 118 6.67 0.30 -3.81
CA GLY A 118 6.15 1.09 -4.94
C GLY A 118 5.92 2.58 -4.62
N PRO A 119 5.22 2.93 -3.52
CA PRO A 119 5.03 4.33 -3.12
C PRO A 119 6.34 5.07 -2.81
N CYS A 120 7.37 4.37 -2.33
CA CYS A 120 8.68 4.95 -2.06
C CYS A 120 9.42 5.31 -3.35
N ILE A 121 9.35 4.42 -4.34
CA ILE A 121 9.94 4.64 -5.68
C ILE A 121 9.23 5.83 -6.34
N ALA A 122 7.90 5.89 -6.25
CA ALA A 122 7.11 7.00 -6.77
C ALA A 122 7.47 8.34 -6.10
N LEU A 123 7.52 8.41 -4.76
CA LEU A 123 7.93 9.62 -4.03
C LEU A 123 9.32 10.10 -4.48
N LYS A 124 10.27 9.16 -4.61
CA LYS A 124 11.63 9.51 -5.03
C LYS A 124 11.67 10.02 -6.47
N GLY A 125 10.98 9.36 -7.40
CA GLY A 125 11.00 9.73 -8.82
C GLY A 125 10.24 11.01 -9.12
N GLU A 126 9.05 11.18 -8.54
CA GLU A 126 8.13 12.27 -8.87
C GLU A 126 8.44 13.57 -8.09
N LEU A 127 9.18 13.49 -6.98
CA LEU A 127 9.47 14.62 -6.11
C LEU A 127 10.91 14.61 -5.59
N LEU A 128 11.38 13.48 -5.04
CA LEU A 128 12.72 13.24 -4.47
C LEU A 128 13.90 13.74 -5.32
N ASN A 129 13.77 13.51 -6.62
CA ASN A 129 14.82 13.69 -7.62
C ASN A 129 14.60 14.94 -8.50
N THR A 130 13.65 15.81 -8.16
CA THR A 130 13.42 17.02 -8.96
C THR A 130 14.46 18.10 -8.62
N PRO A 131 14.85 18.93 -9.59
CA PRO A 131 15.74 20.07 -9.31
C PRO A 131 15.17 21.01 -8.25
N GLU A 132 13.85 21.27 -8.28
CA GLU A 132 13.16 22.09 -7.28
C GLU A 132 13.36 21.55 -5.84
N PHE A 133 13.30 20.23 -5.65
CA PHE A 133 13.54 19.63 -4.35
C PHE A 133 15.02 19.70 -3.96
N ALA A 134 15.93 19.43 -4.90
CA ALA A 134 17.37 19.56 -4.68
C ALA A 134 17.75 20.96 -4.19
N ASP A 135 17.24 22.00 -4.85
CA ASP A 135 17.52 23.40 -4.51
C ASP A 135 17.03 23.74 -3.09
N ARG A 136 15.81 23.33 -2.74
CA ARG A 136 15.23 23.62 -1.42
C ARG A 136 15.93 22.87 -0.28
N ILE A 137 16.39 21.65 -0.51
CA ILE A 137 17.09 20.85 0.50
C ILE A 137 18.52 21.35 0.68
N ALA A 138 19.25 21.65 -0.40
CA ALA A 138 20.67 22.01 -0.36
C ALA A 138 20.97 23.23 0.54
N GLU A 139 20.05 24.19 0.60
CA GLU A 139 20.20 25.42 1.39
C GLU A 139 20.20 25.14 2.90
N LYS A 140 19.29 24.28 3.39
CA LYS A 140 18.92 24.23 4.81
C LYS A 140 19.00 22.84 5.46
N TYR A 141 19.26 21.79 4.67
CA TYR A 141 19.14 20.42 5.12
C TYR A 141 20.29 19.53 4.63
N ILE A 142 20.66 18.55 5.46
CA ILE A 142 21.50 17.42 5.10
C ILE A 142 20.59 16.20 4.84
N PRO A 143 20.46 15.74 3.59
CA PRO A 143 19.59 14.61 3.23
C PRO A 143 20.25 13.26 3.51
N VAL A 144 19.52 12.38 4.20
CA VAL A 144 19.97 11.04 4.59
C VAL A 144 19.03 9.97 4.04
N TYR A 145 19.59 9.00 3.34
CA TYR A 145 18.90 7.91 2.68
C TYR A 145 19.01 6.62 3.52
N LEU A 146 17.92 6.25 4.18
CA LEU A 146 17.85 5.11 5.10
C LEU A 146 17.06 3.97 4.44
N ASP A 147 17.79 3.12 3.71
CA ASP A 147 17.20 2.03 2.91
C ASP A 147 17.05 0.72 3.68
N TYR A 148 15.97 0.00 3.37
CA TYR A 148 15.62 -1.32 3.92
C TYR A 148 15.26 -2.28 2.77
N PRO A 149 16.23 -2.62 1.90
CA PRO A 149 15.98 -3.45 0.72
C PRO A 149 15.65 -4.90 1.10
N ARG A 150 15.00 -5.63 0.19
CA ARG A 150 14.72 -7.07 0.34
C ARG A 150 15.56 -7.96 -0.57
N GLY A 151 15.96 -7.43 -1.73
CA GLY A 151 16.75 -8.14 -2.75
C GLY A 151 18.21 -7.69 -2.81
N LYS A 152 18.56 -6.55 -2.21
CA LYS A 152 19.94 -6.04 -2.12
C LYS A 152 20.51 -6.26 -0.73
N GLU A 153 21.79 -6.60 -0.65
CA GLU A 153 22.52 -6.74 0.61
C GLU A 153 23.24 -5.43 0.92
N LEU A 154 23.03 -4.91 2.14
CA LEU A 154 23.75 -3.74 2.64
C LEU A 154 24.95 -4.21 3.47
N PRO A 155 26.04 -3.41 3.55
CA PRO A 155 27.10 -3.66 4.52
C PRO A 155 26.56 -3.83 5.94
N ASP A 156 27.13 -4.76 6.71
CA ASP A 156 26.59 -5.14 8.02
C ASP A 156 26.45 -3.96 8.98
N GLU A 157 27.42 -3.04 9.00
CA GLU A 157 27.37 -1.86 9.85
C GLU A 157 26.24 -0.90 9.46
N LEU A 158 26.01 -0.70 8.15
CA LEU A 158 24.91 0.11 7.65
C LEU A 158 23.56 -0.55 7.96
N LYS A 159 23.48 -1.88 7.86
CA LYS A 159 22.28 -2.65 8.22
C LYS A 159 21.96 -2.52 9.72
N LYS A 160 22.96 -2.64 10.59
CA LYS A 160 22.81 -2.45 12.04
C LYS A 160 22.40 -1.01 12.38
N GLN A 161 23.05 -0.01 11.76
CA GLN A 161 22.67 1.40 11.88
C GLN A 161 21.20 1.60 11.51
N ASN A 162 20.79 1.14 10.33
CA ASN A 162 19.43 1.32 9.84
C ASN A 162 18.43 0.60 10.76
N GLN A 163 18.73 -0.61 11.24
CA GLN A 163 17.87 -1.30 12.22
C GLN A 163 17.73 -0.52 13.54
N ARG A 164 18.82 0.05 14.05
CA ARG A 164 18.79 0.91 15.24
C ARG A 164 17.92 2.15 14.99
N LEU A 165 18.13 2.85 13.89
CA LEU A 165 17.38 4.05 13.53
C LEU A 165 15.90 3.76 13.31
N LYS A 166 15.57 2.60 12.71
CA LYS A 166 14.18 2.14 12.58
C LYS A 166 13.48 2.08 13.93
N SER A 167 14.15 1.53 14.94
CA SER A 167 13.63 1.41 16.31
C SER A 167 13.57 2.76 17.00
N THR A 168 14.63 3.57 16.92
CA THR A 168 14.70 4.92 17.50
C THR A 168 13.57 5.83 16.99
N PHE A 169 13.34 5.83 15.67
CA PHE A 169 12.30 6.64 15.03
C PHE A 169 10.96 5.91 14.91
N LYS A 170 10.81 4.73 15.53
CA LYS A 170 9.57 3.91 15.55
C LYS A 170 8.93 3.73 14.16
N ILE A 171 9.74 3.38 13.17
CA ILE A 171 9.32 3.28 11.77
C ILE A 171 8.54 1.99 11.52
N GLY A 172 7.22 2.11 11.36
CA GLY A 172 6.31 1.00 11.08
C GLY A 172 5.91 0.85 9.61
N ALA A 173 6.11 1.87 8.77
CA ALA A 173 5.67 1.88 7.37
C ALA A 173 6.62 2.70 6.48
N TYR A 174 6.51 2.50 5.16
CA TYR A 174 7.35 3.16 4.16
C TYR A 174 6.48 3.73 3.02
N PRO A 175 6.87 4.87 2.41
CA PRO A 175 7.95 5.75 2.85
C PRO A 175 7.61 6.44 4.18
N THR A 176 8.62 6.75 4.98
CA THR A 176 8.48 7.67 6.13
C THR A 176 9.58 8.71 6.03
N VAL A 177 9.21 9.98 6.21
CA VAL A 177 10.16 11.10 6.25
C VAL A 177 10.12 11.71 7.64
N TYR A 178 11.30 12.01 8.16
CA TYR A 178 11.52 12.84 9.34
C TYR A 178 12.36 14.05 8.93
N ILE A 179 11.98 15.23 9.41
CA ILE A 179 12.78 16.45 9.26
C ILE A 179 13.03 16.97 10.67
N THR A 180 14.31 17.03 11.06
CA THR A 180 14.71 17.22 12.45
C THR A 180 15.76 18.29 12.58
N ASP A 181 15.80 18.91 13.75
CA ASP A 181 16.92 19.78 14.14
C ASP A 181 18.20 18.97 14.44
N LEU A 182 19.22 19.67 14.92
CA LEU A 182 20.53 19.12 15.30
C LEU A 182 20.50 18.22 16.56
N GLU A 183 19.42 18.29 17.36
CA GLU A 183 19.17 17.45 18.53
C GLU A 183 18.26 16.25 18.19
N LEU A 184 17.93 16.08 16.91
CA LEU A 184 17.01 15.06 16.39
C LEU A 184 15.55 15.24 16.85
N LEU A 185 15.17 16.44 17.29
CA LEU A 185 13.78 16.78 17.56
C LEU A 185 13.08 17.10 16.23
N PRO A 186 11.98 16.39 15.90
CA PRO A 186 11.34 16.55 14.60
C PRO A 186 10.43 17.77 14.54
N HIS A 187 10.62 18.60 13.52
CA HIS A 187 9.68 19.67 13.16
C HIS A 187 8.86 19.30 11.90
N GLY A 188 9.00 18.07 11.40
CA GLY A 188 8.12 17.51 10.39
C GLY A 188 8.23 15.99 10.30
N ARG A 189 7.09 15.33 10.11
CA ARG A 189 7.00 13.89 9.86
C ARG A 189 5.81 13.57 8.99
N PHE A 190 5.99 12.70 8.01
CA PHE A 190 4.88 12.10 7.28
C PHE A 190 5.17 10.67 6.85
N VAL A 191 4.09 9.89 6.73
CA VAL A 191 4.11 8.48 6.34
C VAL A 191 3.28 8.30 5.07
N GLY A 192 3.78 7.46 4.16
CA GLY A 192 3.14 7.16 2.88
C GLY A 192 3.39 8.24 1.83
N TYR A 193 2.89 7.96 0.62
CA TYR A 193 2.94 8.89 -0.52
C TYR A 193 1.60 8.93 -1.22
N SER A 194 1.09 10.14 -1.49
CA SER A 194 -0.22 10.37 -2.10
C SER A 194 -0.18 11.29 -3.33
N GLY A 195 1.00 11.48 -3.92
CA GLY A 195 1.27 12.35 -5.07
C GLY A 195 2.05 13.63 -4.72
N PRO A 196 2.56 14.37 -5.72
CA PRO A 196 3.49 15.48 -5.49
C PRO A 196 2.87 16.67 -4.73
N LEU A 197 1.73 17.19 -5.17
CA LEU A 197 1.06 18.35 -4.56
C LEU A 197 0.79 18.20 -3.05
N PRO A 198 0.11 17.14 -2.56
CA PRO A 198 -0.12 16.97 -1.13
C PRO A 198 1.18 16.73 -0.34
N THR A 199 2.22 16.20 -0.99
CA THR A 199 3.52 15.99 -0.35
C THR A 199 4.28 17.30 -0.22
N TRP A 200 4.26 18.16 -1.24
CA TRP A 200 4.80 19.52 -1.19
C TRP A 200 4.14 20.35 -0.11
N ALA A 201 2.82 20.25 0.06
CA ALA A 201 2.12 20.94 1.16
C ALA A 201 2.70 20.54 2.53
N LYS A 202 2.88 19.24 2.79
CA LYS A 202 3.48 18.73 4.04
C LYS A 202 4.93 19.20 4.22
N LEU A 203 5.74 19.15 3.16
CA LEU A 203 7.12 19.61 3.18
C LEU A 203 7.21 21.11 3.49
N ASN A 204 6.37 21.93 2.84
CA ASN A 204 6.34 23.37 3.07
C ASN A 204 6.00 23.70 4.53
N THR A 205 4.99 23.03 5.10
CA THR A 205 4.65 23.18 6.53
C THR A 205 5.85 22.82 7.42
N ALA A 206 6.51 21.70 7.15
CA ALA A 206 7.67 21.28 7.93
C ALA A 206 8.88 22.24 7.80
N PHE A 207 9.13 22.77 6.60
CA PHE A 207 10.21 23.72 6.35
C PHE A 207 9.94 25.08 7.02
N GLN A 208 8.68 25.52 7.03
CA GLN A 208 8.26 26.71 7.76
C GLN A 208 8.47 26.53 9.27
N ALA A 209 8.03 25.40 9.83
CA ALA A 209 8.24 25.07 11.24
C ALA A 209 9.73 25.07 11.62
N GLY A 210 10.59 24.43 10.81
CA GLY A 210 12.04 24.41 11.06
C GLY A 210 12.68 25.80 10.95
N THR A 211 12.20 26.66 10.04
CA THR A 211 12.67 28.04 9.95
C THR A 211 12.27 28.86 11.17
N GLN A 212 11.01 28.74 11.63
CA GLN A 212 10.56 29.40 12.85
C GLN A 212 11.33 28.90 14.08
N LEU A 213 11.53 27.58 14.19
CA LEU A 213 12.30 26.97 15.26
C LEU A 213 13.71 27.58 15.33
N ARG A 214 14.45 27.61 14.20
CA ARG A 214 15.80 28.21 14.17
C ARG A 214 15.82 29.69 14.51
N ASN A 215 14.80 30.45 14.08
CA ASN A 215 14.71 31.88 14.41
C ASN A 215 14.52 32.09 15.92
N VAL A 216 13.68 31.28 16.56
CA VAL A 216 13.43 31.36 18.01
C VAL A 216 14.64 30.89 18.81
N THR A 217 15.28 29.79 18.40
CA THR A 217 16.43 29.25 19.13
C THR A 217 17.72 30.06 18.91
N SER A 218 17.82 30.79 17.78
CA SER A 218 19.01 31.58 17.42
C SER A 218 20.32 30.76 17.51
N GLY A 219 20.27 29.47 17.14
CA GLY A 219 21.41 28.54 17.21
C GLY A 219 21.66 27.91 18.58
N THR A 220 20.87 28.28 19.59
CA THR A 220 20.92 27.65 20.93
C THR A 220 20.26 26.28 20.89
N ALA A 221 20.86 25.29 21.56
CA ALA A 221 20.24 23.97 21.70
C ALA A 221 18.93 24.08 22.51
N VAL A 222 17.84 23.47 22.04
CA VAL A 222 16.54 23.45 22.72
C VAL A 222 16.67 22.86 24.12
N SER A 223 17.53 21.86 24.29
CA SER A 223 17.84 21.29 25.61
C SER A 223 18.38 22.32 26.61
N SER A 224 19.06 23.37 26.15
CA SER A 224 19.64 24.41 27.03
C SER A 224 18.71 25.58 27.34
N ILE A 225 17.55 25.69 26.67
CA ILE A 225 16.60 26.79 26.88
C ILE A 225 15.81 26.57 28.18
N THR A 226 15.86 27.52 29.10
CA THR A 226 15.15 27.45 30.40
C THR A 226 14.02 28.47 30.56
N SER A 227 14.01 29.55 29.78
CA SER A 227 12.96 30.57 29.81
C SER A 227 11.61 29.96 29.38
N PRO A 228 10.54 30.09 30.19
CA PRO A 228 9.19 29.65 29.83
C PRO A 228 8.67 30.24 28.53
N GLU A 229 8.96 31.52 28.27
CA GLU A 229 8.48 32.27 27.11
C GLU A 229 9.17 31.81 25.83
N VAL A 230 10.48 31.59 25.87
CA VAL A 230 11.22 31.05 24.72
C VAL A 230 10.81 29.60 24.45
N LEU A 231 10.61 28.78 25.49
CA LEU A 231 10.09 27.42 25.32
C LEU A 231 8.66 27.41 24.75
N ASP A 232 7.79 28.33 25.17
CA ASP A 232 6.45 28.48 24.59
C ASP A 232 6.52 28.81 23.10
N GLN A 233 7.41 29.71 22.69
CA GLN A 233 7.64 30.04 21.28
C GLN A 233 8.18 28.86 20.48
N VAL A 234 9.17 28.13 21.03
CA VAL A 234 9.74 26.92 20.41
C VAL A 234 8.66 25.89 20.16
N LEU A 235 7.89 25.55 21.19
CA LEU A 235 6.86 24.51 21.08
C LEU A 235 5.69 24.96 20.20
N SER A 236 5.38 26.26 20.16
CA SER A 236 4.34 26.82 19.29
C SER A 236 4.73 26.84 17.82
N ALA A 237 6.03 26.80 17.50
CA ALA A 237 6.52 26.67 16.12
C ALA A 237 6.34 25.26 15.55
N ILE A 238 6.04 24.27 16.40
CA ILE A 238 5.88 22.86 16.02
C ILE A 238 4.39 22.54 15.85
N PRO A 239 3.97 21.90 14.74
CA PRO A 239 2.59 21.43 14.61
C PRO A 239 2.23 20.47 15.75
N THR A 240 1.05 20.64 16.34
CA THR A 240 0.63 19.91 17.55
C THR A 240 0.70 18.38 17.40
N ASP A 241 0.36 17.85 16.22
CA ASP A 241 0.43 16.42 15.91
C ASP A 241 1.86 15.86 15.90
N GLN A 242 2.87 16.73 15.83
CA GLN A 242 4.28 16.38 15.84
C GLN A 242 4.88 16.30 17.25
N LEU A 243 4.24 16.93 18.25
CA LEU A 243 4.75 16.98 19.63
C LEU A 243 4.94 15.60 20.26
N ARG A 244 4.10 14.64 19.87
CA ARG A 244 4.20 13.24 20.31
C ARG A 244 5.50 12.55 19.91
N TYR A 245 6.25 13.10 18.95
CA TYR A 245 7.50 12.51 18.47
C TYR A 245 8.71 13.15 19.15
N GLY A 246 8.83 12.98 20.47
CA GLY A 246 10.04 13.36 21.22
C GLY A 246 9.98 14.73 21.90
N TRP A 247 8.93 15.53 21.72
CA TRP A 247 8.83 16.86 22.35
C TRP A 247 8.22 16.85 23.76
N PHE A 248 7.58 15.76 24.20
CA PHE A 248 6.95 15.71 25.53
C PHE A 248 7.86 16.12 26.70
N PRO A 249 9.15 15.76 26.76
CA PRO A 249 10.04 16.27 27.80
C PRO A 249 10.16 17.80 27.79
N GLN A 250 10.14 18.43 26.61
CA GLN A 250 10.19 19.89 26.48
C GLN A 250 8.86 20.54 26.89
N VAL A 251 7.73 19.89 26.59
CA VAL A 251 6.41 20.31 27.06
C VAL A 251 6.33 20.24 28.60
N GLU A 252 6.84 19.18 29.21
CA GLU A 252 6.89 19.04 30.67
C GLU A 252 7.80 20.09 31.31
N ARG A 253 8.92 20.43 30.67
CA ARG A 253 9.82 21.52 31.10
C ARG A 253 9.15 22.88 31.08
N VAL A 254 8.43 23.25 30.01
CA VAL A 254 7.77 24.57 29.96
C VAL A 254 6.66 24.67 31.01
N ILE A 255 5.94 23.58 31.28
CA ILE A 255 4.92 23.52 32.35
C ILE A 255 5.58 23.78 33.72
N ALA A 256 6.69 23.09 34.01
CA ALA A 256 7.43 23.23 35.26
C ALA A 256 8.06 24.62 35.42
N ALA A 257 8.65 25.18 34.36
CA ALA A 257 9.26 26.51 34.38
C ALA A 257 8.19 27.61 34.52
N SER A 258 6.95 27.35 34.10
CA SER A 258 5.84 28.31 34.17
C SER A 258 5.12 28.37 35.52
N GLU A 259 5.49 27.51 36.49
CA GLU A 259 4.77 27.41 37.77
C GLU A 259 4.80 28.71 38.59
N ALA A 260 5.93 29.43 38.55
CA ALA A 260 6.11 30.69 39.24
C ALA A 260 6.12 31.85 38.24
N GLY A 261 4.94 32.25 37.73
CA GLY A 261 4.79 33.52 36.99
C GLY A 261 4.05 33.46 35.65
N HIS A 262 3.74 32.27 35.11
CA HIS A 262 3.16 32.13 33.75
C HIS A 262 1.95 31.18 33.69
N PRO A 263 0.84 31.48 34.40
CA PRO A 263 -0.32 30.57 34.50
C PRO A 263 -0.92 30.23 33.14
N ALA A 264 -0.97 31.17 32.20
CA ALA A 264 -1.53 30.95 30.86
C ALA A 264 -0.68 29.98 30.01
N ILE A 265 0.65 30.09 30.06
CA ILE A 265 1.57 29.16 29.37
C ILE A 265 1.45 27.76 30.00
N LYS A 266 1.41 27.69 31.34
CA LYS A 266 1.22 26.44 32.07
C LYS A 266 -0.07 25.74 31.65
N GLU A 267 -1.19 26.45 31.65
CA GLU A 267 -2.51 25.91 31.29
C GLU A 267 -2.55 25.40 29.84
N LYS A 268 -2.05 26.20 28.89
CA LYS A 268 -1.96 25.84 27.47
C LYS A 268 -1.22 24.51 27.27
N TRP A 269 -0.02 24.38 27.82
CA TRP A 269 0.82 23.20 27.61
C TRP A 269 0.35 22.00 28.43
N THR A 270 -0.23 22.21 29.62
CA THR A 270 -0.86 21.12 30.39
C THR A 270 -2.01 20.51 29.61
N THR A 271 -2.88 21.35 29.04
CA THR A 271 -4.03 20.92 28.23
C THR A 271 -3.56 20.20 26.95
N THR A 272 -2.56 20.77 26.27
CA THR A 272 -1.99 20.19 25.04
C THR A 272 -1.35 18.82 25.31
N LEU A 273 -0.58 18.69 26.40
CA LEU A 273 0.06 17.42 26.77
C LEU A 273 -0.97 16.35 27.14
N ALA A 274 -2.01 16.72 27.90
CA ALA A 274 -3.08 15.82 28.26
C ALA A 274 -3.81 15.30 27.02
N SER A 275 -4.19 16.20 26.09
CA SER A 275 -4.81 15.83 24.82
C SER A 275 -3.93 14.90 23.99
N ALA A 276 -2.64 15.24 23.82
CA ALA A 276 -1.73 14.43 23.00
C ALA A 276 -1.46 13.03 23.60
N LYS A 277 -1.37 12.92 24.94
CA LYS A 277 -1.24 11.62 25.63
C LYS A 277 -2.52 10.79 25.48
N GLU A 278 -3.68 11.44 25.49
CA GLU A 278 -4.97 10.78 25.28
C GLU A 278 -5.11 10.24 23.84
N ASP A 279 -4.74 11.02 22.83
CA ASP A 279 -4.74 10.59 21.43
C ASP A 279 -3.85 9.35 21.20
N ILE A 280 -2.66 9.34 21.81
CA ILE A 280 -1.75 8.17 21.76
C ILE A 280 -2.41 6.95 22.38
N ARG A 281 -3.03 7.10 23.54
CA ARG A 281 -3.74 6.01 24.22
C ARG A 281 -4.89 5.47 23.37
N ASP A 282 -5.63 6.35 22.70
CA ASP A 282 -6.71 5.95 21.80
C ASP A 282 -6.20 5.13 20.61
N GLU A 283 -5.07 5.51 20.02
CA GLU A 283 -4.42 4.74 18.95
C GLU A 283 -3.92 3.37 19.44
N GLU A 284 -3.34 3.29 20.64
CA GLU A 284 -2.89 2.03 21.23
C GLU A 284 -4.06 1.07 21.47
N LEU A 285 -5.18 1.58 22.01
CA LEU A 285 -6.40 0.81 22.19
C LEU A 285 -6.99 0.35 20.85
N VAL A 286 -6.94 1.18 19.81
CA VAL A 286 -7.35 0.80 18.45
C VAL A 286 -6.46 -0.32 17.88
N ALA A 287 -5.14 -0.23 18.10
CA ALA A 287 -4.20 -1.26 17.67
C ALA A 287 -4.41 -2.58 18.41
N GLU A 288 -4.69 -2.52 19.72
CA GLU A 288 -5.10 -3.67 20.52
C GLU A 288 -6.42 -4.26 20.01
N ALA A 289 -7.45 -3.44 19.83
CA ALA A 289 -8.75 -3.88 19.32
C ALA A 289 -8.63 -4.57 17.96
N THR A 290 -7.79 -4.03 17.06
CA THR A 290 -7.49 -4.65 15.77
C THR A 290 -6.88 -6.04 15.93
N ARG A 291 -5.94 -6.20 16.86
CA ARG A 291 -5.29 -7.49 17.15
C ARG A 291 -6.28 -8.49 17.73
N THR A 292 -7.07 -8.07 18.71
CA THR A 292 -8.10 -8.90 19.33
C THR A 292 -9.13 -9.38 18.31
N LEU A 293 -9.55 -8.53 17.37
CA LEU A 293 -10.43 -8.94 16.27
C LEU A 293 -9.77 -9.98 15.35
N GLN A 294 -8.49 -9.84 15.05
CA GLN A 294 -7.76 -10.81 14.24
C GLN A 294 -7.63 -12.16 14.97
N GLU A 295 -7.37 -12.15 16.28
CA GLU A 295 -7.31 -13.34 17.12
C GLU A 295 -8.67 -14.04 17.19
N LYS A 296 -9.75 -13.32 17.49
CA LYS A 296 -11.12 -13.87 17.48
C LYS A 296 -11.48 -14.53 16.15
N ARG A 297 -11.06 -13.94 15.02
CA ARG A 297 -11.25 -14.54 13.68
C ARG A 297 -10.43 -15.81 13.48
N ARG A 298 -9.17 -15.81 13.91
CA ARG A 298 -8.27 -16.98 13.84
C ARG A 298 -8.85 -18.14 14.64
N ASP A 299 -9.36 -17.83 15.84
CA ASP A 299 -9.85 -18.80 16.80
C ASP A 299 -11.32 -19.19 16.52
N ARG A 300 -11.92 -18.63 15.46
CA ARG A 300 -13.30 -18.88 15.00
C ARG A 300 -14.34 -18.63 16.10
N ALA A 301 -14.15 -17.54 16.85
CA ALA A 301 -15.12 -17.05 17.83
C ALA A 301 -16.54 -16.94 17.23
N SER A 302 -17.55 -17.10 18.08
CA SER A 302 -18.94 -17.04 17.67
C SER A 302 -19.31 -15.63 17.19
N GLN A 303 -20.39 -15.52 16.40
CA GLN A 303 -20.84 -14.22 15.93
C GLN A 303 -21.24 -13.30 17.08
N GLU A 304 -21.85 -13.85 18.12
CA GLU A 304 -22.26 -13.14 19.33
C GLU A 304 -21.04 -12.57 20.06
N GLU A 305 -20.00 -13.37 20.29
CA GLU A 305 -18.77 -12.93 20.98
C GLU A 305 -18.02 -11.81 20.24
N VAL A 306 -18.05 -11.81 18.91
CA VAL A 306 -17.43 -10.74 18.10
C VAL A 306 -18.28 -9.47 18.15
N LEU A 307 -19.60 -9.60 18.04
CA LEU A 307 -20.50 -8.44 18.07
C LEU A 307 -20.57 -7.81 19.46
N GLU A 308 -20.55 -8.61 20.53
CA GLU A 308 -20.46 -8.15 21.92
C GLU A 308 -19.19 -7.30 22.11
N PHE A 309 -18.02 -7.85 21.76
CA PHE A 309 -16.75 -7.12 21.81
C PHE A 309 -16.79 -5.78 21.06
N LEU A 310 -17.39 -5.77 19.86
CA LEU A 310 -17.50 -4.55 19.06
C LEU A 310 -18.48 -3.54 19.67
N ASN A 311 -19.61 -4.00 20.19
CA ASN A 311 -20.61 -3.15 20.84
C ASN A 311 -20.09 -2.54 22.14
N ASP A 312 -19.37 -3.32 22.94
CA ASP A 312 -18.72 -2.84 24.16
C ASP A 312 -17.68 -1.77 23.83
N GLY A 313 -16.87 -2.01 22.80
CA GLY A 313 -15.90 -1.03 22.30
C GLY A 313 -16.56 0.27 21.84
N ILE A 314 -17.71 0.19 21.16
CA ILE A 314 -18.52 1.36 20.78
C ILE A 314 -18.99 2.11 22.02
N ALA A 315 -19.59 1.42 22.99
CA ALA A 315 -20.11 2.02 24.22
C ALA A 315 -19.01 2.72 25.04
N GLN A 316 -17.84 2.11 25.14
CA GLN A 316 -16.66 2.65 25.85
C GLN A 316 -15.94 3.78 25.08
N SER A 317 -16.34 4.05 23.83
CA SER A 317 -15.74 5.07 22.97
C SER A 317 -16.59 6.34 22.85
N ALA A 318 -17.60 6.51 23.71
CA ALA A 318 -18.38 7.75 23.77
C ALA A 318 -17.47 8.97 23.96
N GLY A 319 -17.63 9.99 23.11
CA GLY A 319 -16.79 11.19 23.13
C GLY A 319 -15.36 10.98 22.61
N ARG A 320 -15.02 9.81 22.06
CA ARG A 320 -13.71 9.47 21.48
C ARG A 320 -13.84 9.08 20.01
N PRO A 321 -13.89 10.06 19.08
CA PRO A 321 -14.21 9.82 17.68
C PRO A 321 -13.29 8.81 16.98
N VAL A 322 -12.00 8.81 17.29
CA VAL A 322 -11.01 7.90 16.68
C VAL A 322 -11.31 6.45 17.04
N ARG A 323 -11.54 6.16 18.32
CA ARG A 323 -11.90 4.80 18.79
C ARG A 323 -13.27 4.40 18.27
N LEU A 324 -14.25 5.29 18.38
CA LEU A 324 -15.62 5.04 17.95
C LEU A 324 -15.66 4.65 16.46
N ARG A 325 -14.98 5.42 15.61
CA ARG A 325 -14.79 5.12 14.19
C ARG A 325 -14.27 3.70 13.96
N HIS A 326 -13.20 3.32 14.68
CA HIS A 326 -12.59 2.00 14.52
C HIS A 326 -13.60 0.87 14.77
N TYR A 327 -14.33 0.91 15.89
CA TYR A 327 -15.28 -0.14 16.25
C TYR A 327 -16.51 -0.16 15.34
N VAL A 328 -17.11 1.00 15.03
CA VAL A 328 -18.31 1.07 14.18
C VAL A 328 -18.00 0.59 12.75
N VAL A 329 -16.88 1.01 12.16
CA VAL A 329 -16.46 0.52 10.83
C VAL A 329 -16.12 -0.97 10.86
N SER A 330 -15.46 -1.44 11.92
CA SER A 330 -15.14 -2.86 12.08
C SER A 330 -16.41 -3.73 12.20
N LYS A 331 -17.44 -3.23 12.89
CA LYS A 331 -18.77 -3.86 12.98
C LYS A 331 -19.46 -3.94 11.63
N ALA A 332 -19.52 -2.84 10.87
CA ALA A 332 -20.13 -2.84 9.54
C ALA A 332 -19.43 -3.85 8.59
N ARG A 333 -18.09 -3.89 8.62
CA ARG A 333 -17.31 -4.85 7.82
C ARG A 333 -17.49 -6.29 8.26
N TYR A 334 -17.51 -6.55 9.56
CA TYR A 334 -17.75 -7.88 10.08
C TYR A 334 -19.12 -8.41 9.63
N LEU A 335 -20.17 -7.59 9.75
CA LEU A 335 -21.51 -7.95 9.28
C LEU A 335 -21.56 -8.17 7.76
N GLN A 336 -20.85 -7.35 6.98
CA GLN A 336 -20.71 -7.57 5.53
C GLN A 336 -20.11 -8.95 5.21
N GLU A 337 -19.05 -9.35 5.91
CA GLU A 337 -18.37 -10.63 5.69
C GLU A 337 -19.26 -11.83 6.05
N GLN A 338 -20.11 -11.67 7.07
CA GLN A 338 -21.16 -12.64 7.41
C GLN A 338 -22.36 -12.60 6.44
N LYS A 339 -22.32 -11.76 5.41
CA LYS A 339 -23.41 -11.52 4.45
C LYS A 339 -24.71 -10.97 5.08
N GLU A 340 -24.59 -10.39 6.28
CA GLU A 340 -25.67 -9.75 7.03
C GLU A 340 -25.85 -8.31 6.54
N TYR A 341 -26.14 -8.16 5.24
CA TYR A 341 -26.05 -6.87 4.56
C TYR A 341 -27.03 -5.82 5.10
N VAL A 342 -28.23 -6.24 5.54
CA VAL A 342 -29.22 -5.31 6.12
C VAL A 342 -28.70 -4.71 7.42
N LYS A 343 -28.13 -5.55 8.31
CA LYS A 343 -27.52 -5.09 9.56
C LYS A 343 -26.29 -4.22 9.29
N ALA A 344 -25.47 -4.59 8.32
CA ALA A 344 -24.31 -3.80 7.92
C ALA A 344 -24.72 -2.41 7.37
N LEU A 345 -25.79 -2.33 6.57
CA LEU A 345 -26.32 -1.07 6.05
C LEU A 345 -26.82 -0.15 7.18
N ALA A 346 -27.51 -0.70 8.18
CA ALA A 346 -27.95 0.07 9.34
C ALA A 346 -26.75 0.75 10.05
N VAL A 347 -25.66 0.01 10.28
CA VAL A 347 -24.43 0.56 10.87
C VAL A 347 -23.79 1.62 9.95
N VAL A 348 -23.86 1.46 8.63
CA VAL A 348 -23.38 2.47 7.68
C VAL A 348 -24.22 3.75 7.76
N ASP A 349 -25.55 3.62 7.86
CA ASP A 349 -26.44 4.77 7.99
C ASP A 349 -26.21 5.52 9.31
N GLU A 350 -25.89 4.80 10.40
CA GLU A 350 -25.42 5.41 11.66
C GLU A 350 -24.15 6.26 11.46
N ILE A 351 -23.16 5.77 10.71
CA ILE A 351 -21.94 6.55 10.40
C ILE A 351 -22.27 7.80 9.58
N LEU A 352 -23.15 7.67 8.59
CA LEU A 352 -23.52 8.80 7.71
C LEU A 352 -24.26 9.91 8.47
N ALA A 353 -25.07 9.54 9.46
CA ALA A 353 -25.81 10.46 10.32
C ALA A 353 -24.99 11.00 11.50
N ALA A 354 -23.82 10.42 11.80
CA ALA A 354 -23.05 10.74 12.98
C ALA A 354 -22.37 12.12 12.92
N ASN A 355 -22.49 12.89 14.01
CA ASN A 355 -21.78 14.15 14.20
C ASN A 355 -20.27 13.97 14.46
N TRP A 356 -19.86 12.80 14.96
CA TRP A 356 -18.45 12.47 15.17
C TRP A 356 -17.73 12.10 13.87
N ALA A 357 -18.47 11.73 12.82
CA ALA A 357 -17.91 11.28 11.55
C ALA A 357 -17.52 12.46 10.67
N ASN A 358 -16.24 12.52 10.27
CA ASN A 358 -15.76 13.54 9.36
C ASN A 358 -16.05 13.18 7.89
N ASP A 359 -15.69 14.05 6.94
CA ASP A 359 -15.96 13.82 5.51
C ASP A 359 -15.30 12.55 4.98
N SER A 360 -14.09 12.23 5.46
CA SER A 360 -13.40 10.99 5.09
C SER A 360 -14.13 9.74 5.59
N ASP A 361 -14.73 9.80 6.77
CA ASP A 361 -15.54 8.72 7.33
C ASP A 361 -16.81 8.51 6.52
N LYS A 362 -17.51 9.60 6.22
CA LYS A 362 -18.74 9.57 5.41
C LYS A 362 -18.47 9.06 4.00
N LEU A 363 -17.37 9.48 3.39
CA LEU A 363 -16.94 8.97 2.09
C LEU A 363 -16.66 7.45 2.13
N SER A 364 -15.98 7.00 3.19
CA SER A 364 -15.70 5.57 3.41
C SER A 364 -16.98 4.77 3.64
N ALA A 365 -17.94 5.34 4.37
CA ALA A 365 -19.25 4.75 4.63
C ALA A 365 -20.07 4.63 3.34
N LYS A 366 -20.10 5.66 2.47
CA LYS A 366 -20.73 5.59 1.14
C LYS A 366 -20.11 4.52 0.26
N ALA A 367 -18.78 4.39 0.27
CA ALA A 367 -18.07 3.35 -0.47
C ALA A 367 -18.41 1.93 0.04
N LEU A 368 -18.61 1.78 1.35
CA LEU A 368 -19.10 0.53 1.93
C LEU A 368 -20.58 0.28 1.57
N GLN A 369 -21.43 1.31 1.62
CA GLN A 369 -22.84 1.26 1.24
C GLN A 369 -23.03 0.73 -0.20
N LEU A 370 -22.24 1.25 -1.14
CA LEU A 370 -22.15 0.76 -2.52
C LEU A 370 -21.93 -0.76 -2.58
N LYS A 371 -20.94 -1.27 -1.83
CA LYS A 371 -20.60 -2.70 -1.81
C LYS A 371 -21.72 -3.54 -1.19
N LEU A 372 -22.38 -3.01 -0.17
CA LEU A 372 -23.51 -3.66 0.49
C LEU A 372 -24.72 -3.76 -0.44
N PHE A 373 -25.05 -2.70 -1.20
CA PHE A 373 -26.11 -2.74 -2.20
C PHE A 373 -25.83 -3.77 -3.29
N ILE A 374 -24.62 -3.78 -3.85
CA ILE A 374 -24.22 -4.78 -4.84
C ILE A 374 -24.31 -6.20 -4.24
N GLY A 375 -23.85 -6.39 -3.00
CA GLY A 375 -23.94 -7.67 -2.28
C GLY A 375 -25.38 -8.17 -2.06
N GLN A 376 -26.36 -7.26 -1.95
CA GLN A 376 -27.80 -7.56 -1.88
C GLN A 376 -28.44 -7.78 -3.27
N GLY A 377 -27.69 -7.69 -4.36
CA GLY A 377 -28.24 -7.71 -5.72
C GLY A 377 -28.92 -6.39 -6.14
N ARG A 378 -28.88 -5.35 -5.29
CA ARG A 378 -29.41 -4.00 -5.56
C ARG A 378 -28.40 -3.17 -6.35
N VAL A 379 -28.00 -3.70 -7.51
CA VAL A 379 -26.84 -3.19 -8.26
C VAL A 379 -27.02 -1.74 -8.70
N ASP A 380 -28.21 -1.37 -9.15
CA ASP A 380 -28.45 -0.02 -9.69
C ASP A 380 -28.45 1.05 -8.58
N GLU A 381 -28.92 0.70 -7.38
CA GLU A 381 -28.80 1.56 -6.19
C GLU A 381 -27.34 1.72 -5.76
N GLY A 382 -26.55 0.64 -5.85
CA GLY A 382 -25.10 0.71 -5.67
C GLY A 382 -24.47 1.70 -6.65
N ILE A 383 -24.73 1.55 -7.95
CA ILE A 383 -24.21 2.44 -8.99
C ILE A 383 -24.59 3.90 -8.72
N ALA A 384 -25.82 4.18 -8.27
CA ALA A 384 -26.24 5.53 -7.90
C ALA A 384 -25.38 6.16 -6.78
N GLN A 385 -24.85 5.35 -5.85
CA GLN A 385 -23.93 5.85 -4.81
C GLN A 385 -22.57 6.29 -5.39
N ILE A 386 -22.10 5.66 -6.47
CA ILE A 386 -20.84 6.06 -7.12
C ILE A 386 -20.98 7.49 -7.64
N HIS A 387 -22.10 7.83 -8.28
CA HIS A 387 -22.33 9.20 -8.77
C HIS A 387 -22.30 10.23 -7.64
N LYS A 388 -22.84 9.91 -6.46
CA LYS A 388 -22.78 10.79 -5.27
C LYS A 388 -21.35 10.95 -4.75
N ILE A 389 -20.61 9.84 -4.61
CA ILE A 389 -19.19 9.85 -4.21
C ILE A 389 -18.35 10.68 -5.19
N GLN A 390 -18.68 10.58 -6.47
CA GLN A 390 -17.99 11.29 -7.54
C GLN A 390 -18.25 12.79 -7.47
N ALA A 391 -19.48 13.22 -7.16
CA ALA A 391 -19.83 14.63 -6.99
C ALA A 391 -18.98 15.34 -5.91
N GLU A 392 -18.49 14.60 -4.91
CA GLU A 392 -17.63 15.13 -3.83
C GLU A 392 -16.15 15.26 -4.21
N LYS A 393 -15.78 14.83 -5.43
CA LYS A 393 -14.40 14.90 -5.94
C LYS A 393 -14.25 15.97 -7.02
N GLU A 394 -13.10 16.62 -6.99
CA GLU A 394 -12.64 17.50 -8.06
C GLU A 394 -12.04 16.69 -9.21
N TYR A 395 -12.43 17.04 -10.44
CA TYR A 395 -11.91 16.49 -11.69
C TYR A 395 -11.55 17.64 -12.61
N ALA A 396 -10.52 17.47 -13.44
CA ALA A 396 -10.10 18.51 -14.37
C ALA A 396 -11.14 18.71 -15.48
N THR A 397 -11.83 17.64 -15.89
CA THR A 397 -12.87 17.70 -16.92
C THR A 397 -14.07 16.81 -16.60
N GLN A 398 -15.22 17.12 -17.19
CA GLN A 398 -16.41 16.24 -17.15
C GLN A 398 -16.10 14.87 -17.77
N ARG A 399 -15.33 14.85 -18.86
CA ARG A 399 -14.94 13.61 -19.54
C ARG A 399 -14.12 12.70 -18.62
N GLU A 400 -13.16 13.26 -17.88
CA GLU A 400 -12.38 12.51 -16.89
C GLU A 400 -13.27 11.89 -15.82
N ARG A 401 -14.22 12.68 -15.27
CA ARG A 401 -15.20 12.20 -14.28
C ARG A 401 -16.04 11.03 -14.82
N GLU A 402 -16.52 11.13 -16.06
CA GLU A 402 -17.34 10.10 -16.70
C GLU A 402 -16.56 8.79 -16.87
N ILE A 403 -15.33 8.84 -17.40
CA ILE A 403 -14.50 7.65 -17.60
C ILE A 403 -14.08 7.06 -16.26
N ASP A 404 -13.71 7.88 -15.27
CA ASP A 404 -13.37 7.41 -13.92
C ASP A 404 -14.57 6.72 -13.24
N THR A 405 -15.77 7.27 -13.42
CA THR A 405 -17.01 6.70 -12.90
C THR A 405 -17.27 5.32 -13.50
N LYS A 406 -17.20 5.17 -14.83
CA LYS A 406 -17.35 3.88 -15.51
C LYS A 406 -16.31 2.86 -15.06
N ALA A 407 -15.07 3.29 -14.86
CA ALA A 407 -14.00 2.44 -14.35
C ALA A 407 -14.25 1.98 -12.90
N ILE A 408 -14.78 2.83 -12.00
CA ILE A 408 -15.19 2.39 -10.64
C ILE A 408 -16.33 1.38 -10.72
N ILE A 409 -17.35 1.67 -11.53
CA ILE A 409 -18.49 0.76 -11.68
C ILE A 409 -18.01 -0.61 -12.14
N ALA A 410 -17.19 -0.66 -13.19
CA ALA A 410 -16.61 -1.91 -13.69
C ALA A 410 -15.80 -2.65 -12.62
N MET A 411 -14.98 -1.93 -11.83
CA MET A 411 -14.20 -2.49 -10.73
C MET A 411 -15.07 -3.17 -9.68
N GLU A 412 -16.12 -2.48 -9.20
CA GLU A 412 -16.97 -2.97 -8.12
C GLU A 412 -17.85 -4.13 -8.59
N LEU A 413 -18.37 -4.07 -9.81
CA LEU A 413 -19.12 -5.17 -10.43
C LEU A 413 -18.23 -6.42 -10.61
N ASN A 414 -17.01 -6.25 -11.13
CA ASN A 414 -16.06 -7.36 -11.26
C ASN A 414 -15.70 -7.96 -9.90
N SER A 415 -15.52 -7.11 -8.88
CA SER A 415 -15.24 -7.53 -7.50
C SER A 415 -16.36 -8.39 -6.91
N ALA A 416 -17.60 -8.10 -7.29
CA ALA A 416 -18.79 -8.86 -6.90
C ALA A 416 -19.03 -10.11 -7.78
N GLY A 417 -18.18 -10.36 -8.78
CA GLY A 417 -18.33 -11.50 -9.71
C GLY A 417 -19.31 -11.26 -10.85
N LEU A 418 -19.86 -10.04 -10.99
CA LEU A 418 -20.78 -9.64 -12.06
C LEU A 418 -19.99 -9.25 -13.32
N ASN A 419 -19.18 -10.15 -13.87
CA ASN A 419 -18.21 -9.81 -14.92
C ASN A 419 -18.88 -9.36 -16.22
N SER A 420 -19.98 -9.98 -16.65
CA SER A 420 -20.72 -9.54 -17.83
C SER A 420 -21.25 -8.11 -17.71
N LYS A 421 -21.77 -7.72 -16.53
CA LYS A 421 -22.20 -6.32 -16.30
C LYS A 421 -20.99 -5.39 -16.18
N ALA A 422 -19.86 -5.84 -15.64
CA ALA A 422 -18.62 -5.06 -15.66
C ALA A 422 -18.14 -4.79 -17.10
N LEU A 423 -18.23 -5.78 -17.99
CA LEU A 423 -17.81 -5.68 -19.38
C LEU A 423 -18.60 -4.63 -20.17
N SER A 424 -19.85 -4.30 -19.80
CA SER A 424 -20.59 -3.23 -20.49
C SER A 424 -20.02 -1.83 -20.25
N TYR A 425 -19.16 -1.65 -19.24
CA TYR A 425 -18.52 -0.37 -18.92
C TYR A 425 -17.07 -0.26 -19.39
N LEU A 426 -16.45 -1.38 -19.76
CA LEU A 426 -15.01 -1.46 -19.98
C LEU A 426 -14.51 -1.00 -21.37
N PRO A 427 -15.23 -1.18 -22.50
CA PRO A 427 -14.73 -0.77 -23.82
C PRO A 427 -14.30 0.70 -23.86
N GLU A 428 -15.22 1.59 -23.51
CA GLU A 428 -14.95 3.04 -23.54
C GLU A 428 -13.86 3.44 -22.54
N VAL A 429 -13.78 2.74 -21.40
CA VAL A 429 -12.73 2.99 -20.40
C VAL A 429 -11.36 2.61 -20.94
N VAL A 430 -11.22 1.46 -21.61
CA VAL A 430 -9.94 1.02 -22.19
C VAL A 430 -9.47 2.00 -23.27
N ASP A 431 -10.39 2.47 -24.12
CA ASP A 431 -10.07 3.40 -25.21
C ASP A 431 -9.67 4.80 -24.71
N ASN A 432 -10.09 5.18 -23.50
CA ASN A 432 -9.90 6.53 -22.95
C ASN A 432 -9.08 6.54 -21.64
N ILE A 433 -8.38 5.45 -21.32
CA ILE A 433 -7.69 5.30 -20.03
C ILE A 433 -6.62 6.38 -19.79
N SER A 434 -5.95 6.85 -20.85
CA SER A 434 -4.93 7.90 -20.78
C SER A 434 -5.46 9.24 -20.27
N VAL A 435 -6.77 9.45 -20.31
CA VAL A 435 -7.44 10.65 -19.78
C VAL A 435 -7.52 10.62 -18.25
N ILE A 436 -7.27 9.47 -17.59
CA ILE A 436 -7.28 9.35 -16.12
C ILE A 436 -5.84 9.29 -15.59
N PRO A 437 -5.28 10.37 -15.00
CA PRO A 437 -3.86 10.46 -14.66
C PRO A 437 -3.38 9.54 -13.52
N LYS A 438 -4.29 8.77 -12.88
CA LYS A 438 -4.03 8.01 -11.65
C LYS A 438 -4.40 6.52 -11.74
N ARG A 439 -4.84 6.01 -12.89
CA ARG A 439 -5.44 4.66 -13.01
C ARG A 439 -4.84 3.86 -14.15
N ASP A 440 -3.63 3.36 -13.94
CA ASP A 440 -2.85 3.04 -15.13
C ASP A 440 -2.67 1.55 -15.43
N ARG A 441 -2.89 0.62 -14.47
CA ARG A 441 -2.72 -0.84 -14.75
C ARG A 441 -3.85 -1.74 -14.31
N ALA A 442 -4.56 -1.37 -13.24
CA ALA A 442 -5.55 -2.23 -12.63
C ALA A 442 -6.71 -2.52 -13.59
N ILE A 443 -7.07 -1.55 -14.43
CA ILE A 443 -8.17 -1.71 -15.39
C ILE A 443 -7.86 -2.72 -16.48
N TYR A 444 -6.62 -2.79 -16.99
CA TYR A 444 -6.24 -3.82 -17.95
C TYR A 444 -6.32 -5.23 -17.34
N PHE A 445 -5.86 -5.37 -16.09
CA PHE A 445 -6.02 -6.62 -15.35
C PHE A 445 -7.49 -6.98 -15.15
N LEU A 446 -8.35 -5.99 -14.89
CA LEU A 446 -9.79 -6.20 -14.72
C LEU A 446 -10.45 -6.63 -16.02
N VAL A 447 -10.08 -6.03 -17.15
CA VAL A 447 -10.57 -6.43 -18.48
C VAL A 447 -10.15 -7.86 -18.79
N ASP A 448 -8.86 -8.19 -18.61
CA ASP A 448 -8.35 -9.55 -18.81
C ASP A 448 -9.08 -10.55 -17.91
N ARG A 449 -9.24 -10.22 -16.62
CA ARG A 449 -9.98 -11.06 -15.67
C ARG A 449 -11.44 -11.24 -16.07
N ALA A 450 -12.14 -10.17 -16.44
CA ALA A 450 -13.56 -10.20 -16.78
C ALA A 450 -13.80 -11.02 -18.05
N THR A 451 -13.06 -10.72 -19.12
CA THR A 451 -13.14 -11.43 -20.40
C THR A 451 -12.67 -12.89 -20.30
N SER A 452 -11.66 -13.20 -19.47
CA SER A 452 -11.29 -14.59 -19.16
C SER A 452 -12.36 -15.34 -18.37
N ALA A 453 -13.04 -14.65 -17.45
CA ALA A 453 -14.07 -15.25 -16.62
C ALA A 453 -15.31 -15.59 -17.45
N THR A 454 -15.67 -14.75 -18.42
CA THR A 454 -16.84 -14.93 -19.29
C THR A 454 -16.54 -15.71 -20.57
N GLY A 455 -15.29 -15.70 -21.05
CA GLY A 455 -14.91 -16.25 -22.35
C GLY A 455 -15.45 -15.43 -23.52
N THR A 456 -15.65 -14.11 -23.33
CA THR A 456 -16.24 -13.24 -24.35
C THR A 456 -15.36 -12.02 -24.64
N HIS A 457 -15.66 -11.29 -25.72
CA HIS A 457 -14.97 -10.06 -26.12
C HIS A 457 -13.46 -10.23 -26.35
N HIS A 458 -13.05 -11.26 -27.09
CA HIS A 458 -11.64 -11.58 -27.37
C HIS A 458 -10.86 -10.38 -27.92
N ALA A 459 -11.44 -9.58 -28.82
CA ALA A 459 -10.81 -8.38 -29.36
C ALA A 459 -10.46 -7.35 -28.27
N LEU A 460 -11.42 -7.04 -27.37
CA LEU A 460 -11.23 -6.12 -26.25
C LEU A 460 -10.16 -6.65 -25.28
N ARG A 461 -10.20 -7.96 -24.98
CA ARG A 461 -9.20 -8.61 -24.13
C ARG A 461 -7.79 -8.47 -24.70
N GLY A 462 -7.63 -8.76 -26.00
CA GLY A 462 -6.36 -8.62 -26.69
C GLY A 462 -5.86 -7.18 -26.69
N GLN A 463 -6.74 -6.20 -26.95
CA GLN A 463 -6.42 -4.78 -26.92
C GLN A 463 -5.95 -4.33 -25.53
N ALA A 464 -6.65 -4.72 -24.47
CA ALA A 464 -6.27 -4.38 -23.10
C ALA A 464 -4.93 -5.01 -22.69
N LEU A 465 -4.67 -6.26 -23.08
CA LEU A 465 -3.38 -6.93 -22.82
C LEU A 465 -2.23 -6.29 -23.59
N LEU A 466 -2.46 -5.91 -24.85
CA LEU A 466 -1.46 -5.22 -25.68
C LEU A 466 -1.16 -3.82 -25.14
N ALA A 467 -2.19 -3.07 -24.74
CA ALA A 467 -2.04 -1.78 -24.10
C ALA A 467 -1.28 -1.90 -22.76
N TRP A 468 -1.57 -2.93 -21.97
CA TRP A 468 -0.82 -3.22 -20.74
C TRP A 468 0.66 -3.52 -21.01
N ALA A 469 0.97 -4.29 -22.05
CA ALA A 469 2.35 -4.57 -22.43
C ALA A 469 3.12 -3.26 -22.73
N ARG A 470 2.55 -2.39 -23.56
CA ARG A 470 3.12 -1.06 -23.89
C ARG A 470 3.27 -0.16 -22.69
N PHE A 471 2.23 -0.09 -21.87
CA PHE A 471 2.26 0.69 -20.64
C PHE A 471 3.40 0.26 -19.70
N SER A 472 3.72 -1.04 -19.65
CA SER A 472 4.81 -1.57 -18.83
C SER A 472 6.19 -1.21 -19.39
N GLU A 473 6.32 -1.13 -20.72
CA GLU A 473 7.52 -0.71 -21.44
C GLU A 473 7.86 0.77 -21.16
N GLU A 474 6.88 1.67 -21.31
CA GLU A 474 7.04 3.12 -21.07
C GLU A 474 7.56 3.45 -19.66
N ARG A 475 7.25 2.59 -18.67
CA ARG A 475 7.66 2.78 -17.27
C ARG A 475 8.84 1.94 -16.83
N GLY A 476 9.50 1.23 -17.75
CA GLY A 476 10.69 0.41 -17.46
C GLY A 476 10.41 -0.80 -16.54
N VAL A 477 9.16 -1.26 -16.46
CA VAL A 477 8.76 -2.42 -15.66
C VAL A 477 8.78 -3.67 -16.55
N THR A 478 9.92 -4.34 -16.65
CA THR A 478 10.13 -5.45 -17.60
C THR A 478 9.46 -6.77 -17.22
N VAL A 479 8.99 -6.92 -15.97
CA VAL A 479 8.63 -8.23 -15.37
C VAL A 479 7.31 -8.84 -15.89
N ASP A 480 6.58 -8.18 -16.81
CA ASP A 480 5.30 -8.70 -17.32
C ASP A 480 5.04 -8.32 -18.80
N GLN A 481 5.91 -7.52 -19.44
CA GLN A 481 5.67 -6.97 -20.78
C GLN A 481 5.52 -8.08 -21.84
N HIS A 482 6.54 -8.93 -21.97
CA HIS A 482 6.56 -9.96 -23.02
C HIS A 482 5.51 -11.04 -22.79
N ASP A 483 5.21 -11.37 -21.52
CA ASP A 483 4.15 -12.32 -21.17
C ASP A 483 2.77 -11.79 -21.61
N LYS A 484 2.48 -10.51 -21.35
CA LYS A 484 1.22 -9.87 -21.78
C LYS A 484 1.13 -9.73 -23.29
N ALA A 485 2.23 -9.36 -23.96
CA ALA A 485 2.27 -9.28 -25.41
C ALA A 485 2.05 -10.67 -26.07
N ALA A 486 2.69 -11.72 -25.55
CA ALA A 486 2.49 -13.08 -26.05
C ALA A 486 1.07 -13.58 -25.83
N LEU A 487 0.48 -13.31 -24.65
CA LEU A 487 -0.91 -13.65 -24.38
C LEU A 487 -1.88 -12.84 -25.27
N ALA A 488 -1.61 -11.55 -25.50
CA ALA A 488 -2.40 -10.73 -26.42
C ALA A 488 -2.39 -11.33 -27.83
N ALA A 489 -1.24 -11.79 -28.33
CA ALA A 489 -1.13 -12.45 -29.62
C ALA A 489 -2.01 -13.71 -29.71
N VAL A 490 -2.02 -14.55 -28.68
CA VAL A 490 -2.90 -15.73 -28.62
C VAL A 490 -4.38 -15.33 -28.62
N VAL A 491 -4.75 -14.33 -27.83
CA VAL A 491 -6.13 -13.83 -27.76
C VAL A 491 -6.59 -13.23 -29.09
N PHE A 492 -5.73 -12.48 -29.79
CA PHE A 492 -6.03 -11.97 -31.12
C PHE A 492 -6.15 -13.09 -32.16
N ARG A 493 -5.33 -14.13 -32.09
CA ARG A 493 -5.47 -15.32 -32.94
C ARG A 493 -6.81 -16.00 -32.71
N ALA A 494 -7.22 -16.19 -31.45
CA ALA A 494 -8.53 -16.71 -31.08
C ALA A 494 -9.68 -15.84 -31.61
N ALA A 495 -9.48 -14.52 -31.68
CA ALA A 495 -10.43 -13.56 -32.25
C ALA A 495 -10.44 -13.50 -33.79
N GLY A 496 -9.54 -14.20 -34.48
CA GLY A 496 -9.38 -14.13 -35.94
C GLY A 496 -8.71 -12.84 -36.45
N LEU A 497 -8.05 -12.07 -35.57
CA LEU A 497 -7.47 -10.76 -35.90
C LEU A 497 -5.98 -10.85 -36.25
N SER A 498 -5.66 -11.39 -37.44
CA SER A 498 -4.28 -11.66 -37.87
C SER A 498 -3.35 -10.45 -37.84
N ASP A 499 -3.81 -9.27 -38.23
CA ASP A 499 -2.97 -8.04 -38.21
C ASP A 499 -2.54 -7.68 -36.77
N LYS A 500 -3.45 -7.88 -35.81
CA LYS A 500 -3.19 -7.63 -34.39
C LYS A 500 -2.28 -8.69 -33.76
N VAL A 501 -2.27 -9.91 -34.28
CA VAL A 501 -1.29 -10.94 -33.88
C VAL A 501 0.13 -10.48 -34.21
N ALA A 502 0.35 -9.92 -35.40
CA ALA A 502 1.66 -9.43 -35.82
C ALA A 502 2.13 -8.24 -34.95
N GLU A 503 1.22 -7.31 -34.66
CA GLU A 503 1.47 -6.16 -33.77
C GLU A 503 1.91 -6.60 -32.37
N ALA A 504 1.20 -7.56 -31.77
CA ALA A 504 1.55 -8.09 -30.45
C ALA A 504 2.85 -8.92 -30.46
N ALA A 505 3.08 -9.70 -31.52
CA ALA A 505 4.29 -10.51 -31.69
C ALA A 505 5.56 -9.65 -31.79
N ALA A 506 5.49 -8.46 -32.40
CA ALA A 506 6.61 -7.54 -32.51
C ALA A 506 7.18 -7.15 -31.13
N LEU A 507 6.30 -6.85 -30.16
CA LEU A 507 6.70 -6.51 -28.79
C LEU A 507 7.30 -7.68 -28.01
N VAL A 508 7.04 -8.92 -28.41
CA VAL A 508 7.69 -10.10 -27.80
C VAL A 508 9.12 -10.25 -28.34
N ASN A 509 9.36 -9.85 -29.59
CA ASN A 509 10.63 -10.04 -30.29
C ASN A 509 11.64 -8.91 -30.04
N THR A 510 11.20 -7.71 -29.65
CA THR A 510 12.08 -6.61 -29.20
C THR A 510 12.93 -6.98 -27.98
N ALA A 511 12.57 -8.04 -27.26
CA ALA A 511 13.35 -8.67 -26.20
C ALA A 511 14.78 -9.09 -26.61
N ASN A 512 15.01 -9.38 -27.89
CA ASN A 512 16.30 -9.85 -28.39
C ASN A 512 17.24 -8.73 -28.86
N ASP A 513 16.74 -7.53 -29.13
CA ASP A 513 17.55 -6.46 -29.75
C ASP A 513 18.03 -5.40 -28.75
N SER A 514 17.55 -5.41 -27.51
CA SER A 514 18.04 -4.51 -26.45
C SER A 514 18.45 -5.28 -25.19
N THR A 515 19.67 -5.84 -25.19
CA THR A 515 20.65 -5.70 -24.08
C THR A 515 21.94 -6.47 -24.40
N THR A 516 22.89 -5.77 -24.99
CA THR A 516 24.28 -5.83 -24.53
C THR A 516 24.32 -5.44 -23.05
N ASN A 517 24.34 -6.43 -22.16
CA ASN A 517 25.24 -6.51 -21.01
C ASN A 517 24.86 -7.74 -20.18
N GLY A 518 25.72 -8.75 -20.25
CA GLY A 518 25.56 -10.01 -19.55
C GLY A 518 25.48 -9.83 -18.04
N ALA A 519 24.32 -10.15 -17.49
CA ALA A 519 24.26 -10.85 -16.22
C ALA A 519 23.82 -12.29 -16.51
N PRO A 520 24.57 -13.32 -16.12
CA PRO A 520 24.14 -14.69 -16.33
C PRO A 520 22.83 -14.94 -15.58
N ALA A 521 21.89 -15.62 -16.23
CA ALA A 521 20.67 -16.10 -15.60
C ALA A 521 21.06 -16.90 -14.34
N LYS A 522 20.71 -16.39 -13.15
CA LYS A 522 20.91 -17.12 -11.90
C LYS A 522 20.21 -18.47 -12.01
N ALA A 523 20.97 -19.54 -11.84
CA ALA A 523 20.45 -20.91 -11.79
C ALA A 523 19.27 -20.98 -10.80
N ALA A 524 18.13 -21.49 -11.27
CA ALA A 524 16.95 -21.66 -10.46
C ALA A 524 17.23 -22.61 -9.29
N LYS A 525 16.86 -22.20 -8.06
CA LYS A 525 16.96 -23.07 -6.88
C LYS A 525 16.08 -24.32 -7.08
N PRO A 526 16.53 -25.52 -6.65
CA PRO A 526 15.70 -26.72 -6.69
C PRO A 526 14.46 -26.51 -5.79
N GLY A 527 13.26 -26.72 -6.34
CA GLY A 527 11.99 -26.59 -5.60
C GLY A 527 11.18 -25.32 -5.89
N ALA A 528 11.61 -24.45 -6.80
CA ALA A 528 10.75 -23.40 -7.34
C ALA A 528 9.60 -24.01 -8.17
N ARG A 529 8.39 -23.42 -8.09
CA ARG A 529 7.26 -23.74 -8.99
C ARG A 529 7.77 -23.77 -10.45
N GLN A 530 7.33 -24.75 -11.23
CA GLN A 530 7.67 -24.86 -12.66
C GLN A 530 7.59 -23.49 -13.35
N PRO A 531 8.52 -23.19 -14.28
CA PRO A 531 8.58 -21.89 -14.91
C PRO A 531 7.28 -21.59 -15.66
N VAL A 532 6.84 -20.35 -15.56
CA VAL A 532 5.88 -19.74 -16.48
C VAL A 532 6.34 -20.06 -17.91
N THR A 533 5.45 -20.57 -18.76
CA THR A 533 5.77 -20.86 -20.17
C THR A 533 6.44 -19.65 -20.79
N ALA A 534 7.61 -19.80 -21.40
CA ALA A 534 8.35 -18.65 -21.92
C ALA A 534 7.49 -17.90 -22.98
N PRO A 535 7.56 -16.55 -23.05
CA PRO A 535 6.78 -15.77 -24.02
C PRO A 535 6.88 -16.30 -25.46
N GLN A 536 8.07 -16.76 -25.84
CA GLN A 536 8.34 -17.34 -27.16
C GLN A 536 7.62 -18.66 -27.41
N ASP A 537 7.41 -19.48 -26.38
CA ASP A 537 6.63 -20.71 -26.48
C ASP A 537 5.14 -20.42 -26.59
N VAL A 538 4.64 -19.41 -25.87
CA VAL A 538 3.26 -18.93 -26.01
C VAL A 538 3.03 -18.35 -27.41
N LEU A 539 4.02 -17.66 -27.98
CA LEU A 539 3.94 -17.11 -29.33
C LEU A 539 3.81 -18.18 -30.42
N LYS A 540 4.34 -19.39 -30.21
CA LYS A 540 4.14 -20.52 -31.15
C LYS A 540 2.66 -20.86 -31.29
N VAL A 541 1.88 -20.79 -30.21
CA VAL A 541 0.43 -20.99 -30.25
C VAL A 541 -0.26 -19.93 -31.10
N ALA A 542 0.14 -18.66 -30.98
CA ALA A 542 -0.44 -17.57 -31.77
C ALA A 542 -0.13 -17.65 -33.28
N LYS A 543 0.95 -18.36 -33.66
CA LYS A 543 1.29 -18.65 -35.06
C LYS A 543 0.48 -19.81 -35.66
N GLY A 544 -0.16 -20.61 -34.81
CA GLY A 544 -1.01 -21.72 -35.19
C GLY A 544 -2.41 -21.30 -35.68
N SER A 545 -3.33 -22.26 -35.69
CA SER A 545 -4.73 -22.03 -36.11
C SER A 545 -5.54 -21.28 -35.04
N GLN A 546 -6.72 -20.78 -35.44
CA GLN A 546 -7.67 -20.20 -34.49
C GLN A 546 -8.12 -21.24 -33.46
N ALA A 547 -8.32 -22.49 -33.88
CA ALA A 547 -8.72 -23.59 -33.01
C ALA A 547 -7.65 -23.90 -31.94
N GLU A 548 -6.35 -23.86 -32.30
CA GLU A 548 -5.24 -24.06 -31.37
C GLU A 548 -5.16 -22.96 -30.31
N ALA A 549 -5.39 -21.70 -30.70
CA ALA A 549 -5.41 -20.58 -29.76
C ALA A 549 -6.60 -20.66 -28.78
N LEU A 550 -7.79 -21.01 -29.26
CA LEU A 550 -8.98 -21.20 -28.42
C LEU A 550 -8.78 -22.38 -27.44
N GLU A 551 -8.23 -23.50 -27.93
CA GLU A 551 -7.89 -24.66 -27.10
C GLU A 551 -6.90 -24.30 -25.99
N TYR A 552 -5.85 -23.54 -26.32
CA TYR A 552 -4.88 -23.05 -25.34
C TYR A 552 -5.58 -22.23 -24.25
N LEU A 553 -6.38 -21.22 -24.61
CA LEU A 553 -7.09 -20.38 -23.63
C LEU A 553 -8.05 -21.19 -22.75
N GLY A 554 -8.76 -22.16 -23.34
CA GLY A 554 -9.67 -23.04 -22.64
C GLY A 554 -8.96 -23.93 -21.61
N LYS A 555 -7.83 -24.54 -21.98
CA LYS A 555 -7.06 -25.41 -21.07
C LYS A 555 -6.40 -24.66 -19.91
N GLN A 556 -6.16 -23.37 -20.05
CA GLN A 556 -5.59 -22.53 -18.99
C GLN A 556 -6.62 -22.07 -17.95
N SER A 557 -7.92 -22.32 -18.18
CA SER A 557 -8.98 -21.81 -17.32
C SER A 557 -9.97 -22.88 -16.88
N THR A 558 -10.31 -22.88 -15.60
CA THR A 558 -11.42 -23.68 -15.05
C THR A 558 -12.66 -22.83 -14.78
N SER A 559 -12.78 -21.65 -15.41
CA SER A 559 -13.96 -20.78 -15.32
C SER A 559 -15.02 -21.16 -16.35
N VAL A 560 -16.20 -20.53 -16.27
CA VAL A 560 -17.22 -20.57 -17.33
C VAL A 560 -16.61 -20.18 -18.68
N GLY A 561 -15.79 -19.12 -18.69
CA GLY A 561 -15.04 -18.72 -19.88
C GLY A 561 -14.08 -19.79 -20.42
N GLY A 562 -13.48 -20.61 -19.55
CA GLY A 562 -12.71 -21.77 -19.98
C GLY A 562 -13.56 -22.78 -20.77
N ALA A 563 -14.78 -23.06 -20.32
CA ALA A 563 -15.70 -23.93 -21.06
C ALA A 563 -16.15 -23.30 -22.37
N VAL A 564 -16.38 -21.99 -22.40
CA VAL A 564 -16.70 -21.24 -23.63
C VAL A 564 -15.57 -21.37 -24.65
N TYR A 565 -14.32 -21.13 -24.24
CA TYR A 565 -13.17 -21.30 -25.13
C TYR A 565 -13.04 -22.74 -25.69
N LEU A 566 -13.29 -23.76 -24.86
CA LEU A 566 -13.21 -25.16 -25.29
C LEU A 566 -14.31 -25.53 -26.30
N ILE A 567 -15.55 -25.07 -26.10
CA ILE A 567 -16.64 -25.35 -27.05
C ILE A 567 -16.47 -24.55 -28.34
N GLU A 568 -15.98 -23.31 -28.28
CA GLU A 568 -15.60 -22.55 -29.48
C GLU A 568 -14.46 -23.24 -30.26
N ALA A 569 -13.46 -23.78 -29.56
CA ALA A 569 -12.39 -24.56 -30.18
C ALA A 569 -12.94 -25.82 -30.87
N ALA A 570 -13.93 -26.51 -30.28
CA ALA A 570 -14.59 -27.66 -30.90
C ALA A 570 -15.28 -27.28 -32.23
N PHE A 571 -16.01 -26.16 -32.26
CA PHE A 571 -16.59 -25.64 -33.51
C PHE A 571 -15.51 -25.34 -34.56
N ALA A 572 -14.40 -24.71 -34.17
CA ALA A 572 -13.30 -24.40 -35.08
C ALA A 572 -12.64 -25.68 -35.64
N TYR A 573 -12.32 -26.68 -34.81
CA TYR A 573 -11.72 -27.94 -35.28
C TYR A 573 -12.66 -28.74 -36.19
N ARG A 574 -13.98 -28.66 -35.99
CA ARG A 574 -14.94 -29.28 -36.91
C ARG A 574 -14.89 -28.64 -38.29
N GLN A 575 -14.73 -27.31 -38.37
CA GLN A 575 -14.54 -26.61 -39.64
C GLN A 575 -13.20 -26.94 -40.30
N GLU A 576 -12.16 -27.20 -39.50
CA GLU A 576 -10.84 -27.67 -39.94
C GLU A 576 -10.79 -29.17 -40.29
N ASN A 577 -11.94 -29.85 -40.38
CA ASN A 577 -12.08 -31.27 -40.71
C ASN A 577 -11.38 -32.23 -39.72
N GLN A 578 -11.37 -31.87 -38.42
CA GLN A 578 -10.84 -32.69 -37.32
C GLN A 578 -11.94 -33.11 -36.33
N PRO A 579 -12.91 -33.96 -36.73
CA PRO A 579 -14.10 -34.24 -35.93
C PRO A 579 -13.80 -34.95 -34.60
N ALA A 580 -12.83 -35.87 -34.55
CA ALA A 580 -12.49 -36.58 -33.31
C ALA A 580 -12.01 -35.62 -32.20
N LYS A 581 -11.14 -34.67 -32.58
CA LYS A 581 -10.64 -33.64 -31.66
C LYS A 581 -11.76 -32.68 -31.24
N ALA A 582 -12.65 -32.34 -32.17
CA ALA A 582 -13.80 -31.50 -31.90
C ALA A 582 -14.74 -32.13 -30.85
N GLU A 583 -15.09 -33.42 -31.01
CA GLU A 583 -15.94 -34.13 -30.03
C GLU A 583 -15.26 -34.25 -28.65
N GLU A 584 -13.93 -34.46 -28.61
CA GLU A 584 -13.17 -34.49 -27.35
C GLU A 584 -13.30 -33.17 -26.58
N LEU A 585 -13.08 -32.04 -27.26
CA LEU A 585 -13.11 -30.71 -26.65
C LEU A 585 -14.53 -30.30 -26.25
N ALA A 586 -15.54 -30.64 -27.06
CA ALA A 586 -16.94 -30.42 -26.69
C ALA A 586 -17.32 -31.19 -25.41
N ALA A 587 -16.87 -32.44 -25.28
CA ALA A 587 -17.07 -33.23 -24.07
C ALA A 587 -16.30 -32.66 -22.87
N GLN A 588 -15.09 -32.11 -23.07
CA GLN A 588 -14.36 -31.41 -22.01
C GLN A 588 -15.08 -30.13 -21.56
N ALA A 589 -15.63 -29.36 -22.50
CA ALA A 589 -16.41 -28.16 -22.22
C ALA A 589 -17.66 -28.50 -21.39
N ALA A 590 -18.41 -29.55 -21.76
CA ALA A 590 -19.58 -30.02 -21.02
C ALA A 590 -19.23 -30.45 -19.58
N ARG A 591 -18.19 -31.27 -19.40
CA ARG A 591 -17.71 -31.67 -18.06
C ARG A 591 -17.25 -30.49 -17.20
N LEU A 592 -16.65 -29.46 -17.82
CA LEU A 592 -16.31 -28.23 -17.12
C LEU A 592 -17.58 -27.45 -16.77
N ALA A 593 -18.58 -27.41 -17.66
CA ALA A 593 -19.85 -26.74 -17.43
C ALA A 593 -20.65 -27.33 -16.25
N GLU A 594 -20.64 -28.65 -16.07
CA GLU A 594 -21.28 -29.36 -14.93
C GLU A 594 -20.80 -28.86 -13.55
N ARG A 595 -19.62 -28.23 -13.48
CA ARG A 595 -19.09 -27.68 -12.22
C ARG A 595 -19.73 -26.35 -11.82
N PHE A 596 -20.54 -25.74 -12.68
CA PHE A 596 -21.20 -24.46 -12.42
C PHE A 596 -22.68 -24.67 -12.15
N ASP A 597 -23.17 -24.15 -11.02
CA ASP A 597 -24.59 -24.22 -10.65
C ASP A 597 -25.33 -22.92 -11.05
N SER A 598 -26.65 -22.92 -10.87
CA SER A 598 -27.51 -21.75 -11.09
C SER A 598 -27.24 -20.58 -10.13
N ARG A 599 -26.34 -20.75 -9.14
CA ARG A 599 -25.95 -19.72 -8.16
C ARG A 599 -24.67 -18.99 -8.58
N THR A 600 -24.13 -19.29 -9.75
CA THR A 600 -22.98 -18.58 -10.33
C THR A 600 -23.36 -17.11 -10.57
N PRO A 601 -22.58 -16.11 -10.08
CA PRO A 601 -22.94 -14.69 -10.16
C PRO A 601 -23.12 -14.13 -11.58
N ASP A 602 -22.58 -14.81 -12.59
CA ASP A 602 -22.55 -14.34 -13.98
C ASP A 602 -23.50 -15.14 -14.88
N THR A 603 -24.81 -14.93 -14.67
CA THR A 603 -25.88 -15.63 -15.41
C THR A 603 -25.75 -15.45 -16.93
N ALA A 604 -25.28 -14.29 -17.40
CA ALA A 604 -25.15 -14.02 -18.83
C ALA A 604 -24.05 -14.87 -19.49
N ALA A 605 -22.89 -15.03 -18.86
CA ALA A 605 -21.84 -15.92 -19.35
C ALA A 605 -22.31 -17.38 -19.36
N MET A 606 -23.05 -17.80 -18.34
CA MET A 606 -23.65 -19.13 -18.28
C MET A 606 -24.69 -19.35 -19.39
N GLN A 607 -25.57 -18.38 -19.65
CA GLN A 607 -26.54 -18.44 -20.74
C GLN A 607 -25.86 -18.55 -22.11
N HIS A 608 -24.75 -17.84 -22.30
CA HIS A 608 -23.95 -17.93 -23.52
C HIS A 608 -23.36 -19.33 -23.71
N LEU A 609 -22.72 -19.89 -22.67
CA LEU A 609 -22.21 -21.25 -22.68
C LEU A 609 -23.32 -22.28 -22.96
N GLN A 610 -24.46 -22.17 -22.30
CA GLN A 610 -25.63 -23.03 -22.52
C GLN A 610 -26.13 -22.95 -23.97
N SER A 611 -26.15 -21.76 -24.56
CA SER A 611 -26.51 -21.58 -25.97
C SER A 611 -25.55 -22.33 -26.90
N LEU A 612 -24.24 -22.26 -26.65
CA LEU A 612 -23.22 -22.96 -27.45
C LEU A 612 -23.33 -24.48 -27.30
N LEU A 613 -23.53 -24.98 -26.08
CA LEU A 613 -23.72 -26.41 -25.82
C LEU A 613 -25.01 -26.94 -26.47
N LYS A 614 -26.12 -26.18 -26.39
CA LYS A 614 -27.38 -26.52 -27.06
C LYS A 614 -27.20 -26.59 -28.59
N LYS A 615 -26.44 -25.66 -29.17
CA LYS A 615 -26.11 -25.68 -30.60
C LYS A 615 -25.26 -26.90 -30.99
N TRP A 616 -24.37 -27.37 -30.11
CA TRP A 616 -23.53 -28.54 -30.37
C TRP A 616 -24.30 -29.87 -30.24
N PHE A 617 -25.00 -30.07 -29.12
CA PHE A 617 -25.61 -31.36 -28.76
C PHE A 617 -27.12 -31.49 -29.07
N GLY A 618 -27.80 -30.41 -29.47
CA GLY A 618 -29.25 -30.40 -29.68
C GLY A 618 -30.08 -30.27 -28.38
N GLU A 619 -31.42 -30.25 -28.48
CA GLU A 619 -32.32 -29.97 -27.34
C GLU A 619 -32.38 -31.09 -26.29
N VAL A 620 -32.10 -32.34 -26.66
CA VAL A 620 -32.29 -33.52 -25.78
C VAL A 620 -31.12 -33.72 -24.82
N ALA A 621 -29.98 -33.05 -25.05
CA ALA A 621 -28.80 -33.13 -24.21
C ALA A 621 -28.67 -31.98 -23.20
N SER A 622 -29.52 -30.93 -23.27
CA SER A 622 -29.43 -29.74 -22.40
C SER A 622 -29.93 -29.95 -20.97
N THR A 623 -30.42 -31.15 -20.64
CA THR A 623 -31.06 -31.49 -19.36
C THR A 623 -30.20 -32.33 -18.41
N ARG A 624 -29.02 -32.80 -18.84
CA ARG A 624 -28.09 -33.57 -18.01
C ARG A 624 -26.94 -32.73 -17.51
#